data_AF-A0A1L8MJ04-F1
#
_entry.id   AF-A0A1L8MJ04-F1
#
_cell.length_a   1.000
_cell.length_b   1.000
_cell.length_c   1.000
_cell.angle_alpha   90.00
_cell.angle_beta   90.00
_cell.angle_gamma   90.00
#
_symmetry.space_group_name_H-M   'P 1'
#
loop_
_entity.id
_entity.type
_entity.pdbx_description
1 polymer ?
#
loop_
_entity_poly.entity_id
_entity_poly.type
_entity_poly.pdbx_seq_one_letter_code
_entity_poly.pdbx_strand_id
1 'polypeptide(L)'
;MDTLAEDSYSATVTATDLEGNSSTANGTVTIDTTAPAAPTIDAGNGTEITGTAEANAVVDVDVDGDGTPDLTTTADGDAILRRR
;
A
#
# COMPACT_ATOMS: atom_id res chain seq x y z
N MET A 1 -24.51 2.11 2.37
CA MET A 1 -23.59 1.00 2.06
C MET A 1 -22.56 1.01 3.15
N ASP A 2 -22.67 0.10 4.11
CA ASP A 2 -21.68 -0.02 5.17
C ASP A 2 -20.38 -0.51 4.54
N THR A 3 -19.37 0.33 4.58
CA THR A 3 -18.00 -0.06 4.26
C THR A 3 -17.48 -0.91 5.42
N LEU A 4 -16.95 -2.10 5.14
CA LEU A 4 -16.23 -2.87 6.15
C LEU A 4 -14.99 -2.08 6.59
N ALA A 5 -14.69 -2.11 7.88
CA ALA A 5 -13.50 -1.48 8.44
C ALA A 5 -12.24 -2.27 8.07
N GLU A 6 -11.06 -1.71 8.35
CA GLU A 6 -9.81 -2.44 8.22
C GLU A 6 -9.74 -3.57 9.26
N ASP A 7 -9.85 -4.81 8.79
CA ASP A 7 -9.71 -6.03 9.58
C ASP A 7 -9.68 -7.28 8.68
N SER A 8 -9.45 -8.43 9.30
CA SER A 8 -9.67 -9.74 8.70
C SER A 8 -11.08 -10.24 8.97
N TYR A 9 -11.84 -10.51 7.91
CA TYR A 9 -13.21 -11.00 7.96
C TYR A 9 -13.29 -12.47 7.54
N SER A 10 -14.09 -13.26 8.26
CA SER A 10 -14.43 -14.62 7.85
C SER A 10 -15.67 -14.61 6.95
N ALA A 11 -15.54 -15.16 5.75
CA ALA A 11 -16.64 -15.36 4.82
C ALA A 11 -17.06 -16.83 4.83
N THR A 12 -18.36 -17.09 4.97
CA THR A 12 -18.94 -18.43 4.87
C THR A 12 -19.92 -18.48 3.72
N VAL A 13 -19.79 -19.48 2.85
CA VAL A 13 -20.65 -19.70 1.69
C VAL A 13 -21.30 -21.07 1.83
N THR A 14 -22.62 -21.11 1.77
CA THR A 14 -23.40 -22.36 1.78
C THR A 14 -24.20 -22.47 0.50
N ALA A 15 -24.01 -23.58 -0.23
CA ALA A 15 -24.81 -23.93 -1.39
C ALA A 15 -25.73 -25.08 -1.02
N THR A 16 -27.01 -25.02 -1.40
CA THR A 16 -27.98 -26.11 -1.22
C THR A 16 -28.67 -26.37 -2.55
N ASP A 17 -28.75 -27.63 -2.97
CA ASP A 17 -29.47 -28.03 -4.18
C ASP A 17 -30.99 -28.21 -3.94
N LEU A 18 -31.74 -28.48 -5.00
CA LEU A 18 -33.20 -28.69 -4.95
C LEU A 18 -33.59 -29.97 -4.19
N GLU A 19 -32.67 -30.93 -4.09
CA GLU A 19 -32.86 -32.19 -3.38
C GLU A 19 -32.47 -32.09 -1.89
N GLY A 20 -31.99 -30.94 -1.44
CA GLY A 20 -31.67 -30.64 -0.05
C GLY A 20 -30.24 -30.99 0.37
N ASN A 21 -29.33 -31.29 -0.56
CA ASN A 21 -27.92 -31.47 -0.24
C ASN A 21 -27.24 -30.10 -0.09
N SER A 22 -26.59 -29.89 1.05
CA SER A 22 -25.83 -28.66 1.31
C SER A 22 -24.32 -28.91 1.34
N SER A 23 -23.56 -27.96 0.80
CA SER A 23 -22.11 -27.85 1.00
C SER A 23 -21.77 -26.49 1.56
N THR A 24 -20.77 -26.43 2.43
CA THR A 24 -20.30 -25.17 3.03
C THR A 24 -18.81 -25.02 2.80
N ALA A 25 -18.40 -23.81 2.44
CA ALA A 25 -17.01 -23.39 2.31
C ALA A 25 -16.78 -22.14 3.18
N ASN A 26 -15.60 -22.05 3.78
CA ASN A 26 -15.17 -20.88 4.55
C ASN A 26 -13.85 -20.32 4.00
N GLY A 27 -13.70 -19.01 4.07
CA GLY A 27 -12.49 -18.29 3.67
C GLY A 27 -12.28 -17.02 4.48
N THR A 28 -11.09 -16.44 4.38
CA THR A 28 -10.74 -15.17 5.03
C THR A 28 -10.55 -14.08 3.98
N VAL A 29 -11.04 -12.89 4.26
CA VAL A 29 -10.86 -11.68 3.43
C VAL A 29 -10.23 -10.61 4.32
N THR A 30 -9.07 -10.10 3.92
CA THR A 30 -8.43 -8.96 4.59
C THR A 30 -8.82 -7.69 3.86
N ILE A 31 -9.39 -6.73 4.58
CA ILE A 31 -9.68 -5.39 4.07
C ILE A 31 -8.57 -4.48 4.55
N ASP A 32 -7.78 -3.94 3.60
CA ASP A 32 -6.77 -2.93 3.86
C ASP A 32 -7.22 -1.62 3.20
N THR A 33 -7.46 -0.62 4.04
CA THR A 33 -7.87 0.72 3.61
C THR A 33 -6.87 1.80 4.00
N THR A 34 -5.77 1.42 4.66
CA THR A 34 -4.76 2.37 5.11
C THR A 34 -3.82 2.67 3.96
N ALA A 35 -3.83 3.92 3.52
CA ALA A 35 -2.84 4.41 2.59
C ALA A 35 -1.45 4.43 3.27
N PRO A 36 -0.38 4.18 2.52
CA PRO A 36 0.96 4.33 3.06
C PRO A 36 1.19 5.77 3.55
N ALA A 37 1.93 5.93 4.63
CA ALA A 37 2.33 7.23 5.15
C ALA A 37 3.08 8.03 4.07
N ALA A 38 2.77 9.33 3.98
CA ALA A 38 3.41 10.22 3.03
C ALA A 38 4.93 10.23 3.25
N PRO A 39 5.74 10.11 2.18
CA PRO A 39 7.17 10.21 2.31
C PRO A 39 7.57 11.61 2.78
N THR A 40 8.62 11.71 3.59
CA THR A 40 9.22 13.00 3.94
C THR A 40 10.44 13.25 3.06
N ILE A 41 10.69 14.51 2.70
CA ILE A 41 11.90 14.94 2.01
C ILE A 41 12.65 15.91 2.91
N ASP A 42 13.88 15.55 3.28
CA ASP A 42 14.85 16.46 3.87
C ASP A 42 15.83 16.87 2.76
N ALA A 43 15.58 18.05 2.19
CA ALA A 43 16.42 18.60 1.14
C ALA A 43 17.72 19.14 1.75
N GLY A 44 18.75 18.29 1.79
CA GLY A 44 20.12 18.73 2.12
C GLY A 44 20.72 19.55 0.98
N ASN A 45 21.41 20.64 1.31
CA ASN A 45 22.42 21.44 0.58
C ASN A 45 22.30 21.65 -0.96
N GLY A 46 21.22 21.26 -1.63
CA GLY A 46 21.07 21.28 -3.09
C GLY A 46 21.70 20.10 -3.86
N THR A 47 22.25 19.08 -3.19
CA THR A 47 22.92 17.93 -3.85
C THR A 47 22.44 16.56 -3.40
N GLU A 48 21.80 16.45 -2.25
CA GLU A 48 21.35 15.17 -1.69
C GLU A 48 19.90 15.33 -1.21
N ILE A 49 19.01 14.51 -1.75
CA ILE A 49 17.61 14.47 -1.32
C ILE A 49 17.51 13.24 -0.43
N THR A 50 17.42 13.42 0.89
CA THR A 50 17.16 12.32 1.82
C THR A 50 15.69 12.35 2.22
N GLY A 51 15.17 11.23 2.71
CA GLY A 51 13.76 11.13 3.02
C GLY A 51 13.37 9.79 3.60
N THR A 52 12.27 9.77 4.36
CA THR A 52 11.71 8.55 4.93
C THR A 52 10.44 8.15 4.19
N ALA A 53 10.27 6.88 3.87
CA ALA A 53 9.02 6.31 3.38
C ALA A 53 8.83 4.91 3.95
N GLU A 54 7.60 4.39 3.89
CA GLU A 54 7.32 3.03 4.37
C GLU A 54 8.09 1.96 3.59
N ALA A 55 8.44 0.87 4.26
CA ALA A 55 9.17 -0.23 3.63
C ALA A 55 8.38 -0.80 2.44
N ASN A 56 9.05 -0.95 1.30
CA ASN A 56 8.49 -1.37 0.01
C ASN A 56 7.56 -0.34 -0.66
N ALA A 57 7.45 0.88 -0.14
CA ALA A 57 6.74 1.95 -0.84
C ALA A 57 7.55 2.44 -2.05
N VAL A 58 6.86 2.75 -3.14
CA VAL A 58 7.44 3.44 -4.29
C VAL A 58 7.40 4.94 -4.02
N VAL A 59 8.56 5.58 -4.11
CA VAL A 59 8.72 7.02 -3.94
C VAL A 59 9.11 7.62 -5.28
N ASP A 60 8.24 8.50 -5.78
CA ASP A 60 8.48 9.32 -6.95
C ASP A 60 8.93 10.71 -6.51
N VAL A 61 10.05 11.16 -7.06
CA VAL A 61 10.68 12.45 -6.75
C VAL A 61 10.65 13.27 -8.03
N ASP A 62 9.87 14.34 -7.99
CA ASP A 62 9.79 15.37 -9.02
C ASP A 62 10.45 16.64 -8.44
N VAL A 63 11.61 17.03 -8.99
CA VAL A 63 12.37 18.18 -8.49
C VAL A 63 12.06 19.47 -9.22
N ASP A 64 11.48 19.40 -10.42
CA ASP A 64 11.20 20.58 -11.26
C ASP A 64 9.71 20.95 -11.34
N GLY A 65 8.84 20.09 -10.80
CA GLY A 65 7.40 20.27 -10.70
C GLY A 65 6.69 20.09 -12.04
N ASP A 66 7.30 19.40 -13.02
CA ASP A 66 6.72 19.19 -14.33
C ASP A 66 5.66 18.05 -14.36
N GLY A 67 5.53 17.30 -13.27
CA GLY A 67 4.61 16.17 -13.11
C GLY A 67 5.18 14.83 -13.57
N THR A 68 6.45 14.78 -13.98
CA THR A 68 7.21 13.58 -14.32
C THR A 68 8.21 13.29 -13.20
N PRO A 69 8.24 12.08 -12.63
CA PRO A 69 9.28 11.74 -11.67
C PRO A 69 10.67 11.75 -12.32
N ASP A 70 11.59 12.56 -11.78
CA ASP A 70 13.02 12.54 -12.12
C ASP A 70 13.71 11.30 -11.55
N LEU A 71 13.21 10.82 -10.41
CA LEU A 71 13.75 9.67 -9.70
C LEU A 71 12.61 8.87 -9.05
N THR A 72 12.52 7.60 -9.43
CA THR A 72 11.67 6.62 -8.76
C THR A 72 12.55 5.65 -8.00
N THR A 73 12.30 5.47 -6.70
CA THR A 73 12.99 4.47 -5.88
C THR A 73 11.99 3.69 -5.03
N THR A 74 12.40 2.51 -4.56
CA THR A 74 11.66 1.76 -3.54
C THR A 74 12.35 1.96 -2.20
N ALA A 75 11.61 2.33 -1.17
CA ALA A 75 12.16 2.48 0.17
C ALA A 75 12.45 1.10 0.79
N ASP A 76 13.67 0.92 1.28
CA ASP A 76 14.20 -0.34 1.83
C ASP A 76 13.92 -0.52 3.33
N GLY A 77 13.00 0.29 3.88
CA GLY A 77 12.60 0.22 5.29
C GLY A 77 13.46 1.05 6.24
N ASP A 78 14.57 1.62 5.76
CA ASP A 78 15.36 2.66 6.44
C ASP A 78 15.88 3.69 5.41
N ALA A 79 14.93 4.41 4.81
CA ALA A 79 15.05 5.84 4.49
C ALA A 79 16.42 6.37 4.00
N ILE A 80 16.93 5.96 2.83
CA ILE A 80 17.92 6.79 2.12
C ILE A 80 17.64 6.88 0.62
N LEU A 81 16.97 7.96 0.23
CA LEU A 81 17.03 8.47 -1.13
C LEU A 81 18.44 9.06 -1.35
N ARG A 82 19.17 8.61 -2.38
CA ARG A 82 20.47 9.18 -2.76
C ARG A 82 20.48 9.48 -4.25
N ARG A 83 20.57 10.76 -4.60
CA ARG A 83 20.96 11.16 -5.97
C ARG A 83 22.49 11.08 -6.06
N ARG A 84 23.01 10.37 -7.06
CA ARG A 84 24.40 10.54 -7.50
C ARG A 84 24.46 11.55 -8.64
#